data_AF-A0A7U0NB72-F1
#
_entry.id   AF-A0A7U0NB72-F1
#
_cell.length_a   1.000
_cell.length_b   1.000
_cell.length_c   1.000
_cell.angle_alpha   90.00
_cell.angle_beta   90.00
_cell.angle_gamma   90.00
#
_symmetry.space_group_name_H-M   'P 1'
#
loop_
_entity.id
_entity.type
_entity.pdbx_description
1 polymer ?
#
loop_
_entity_poly.entity_id
_entity_poly.type
_entity_poly.pdbx_seq_one_letter_code
_entity_poly.pdbx_strand_id
1 'polypeptide(L)'
;MMAFGRPGESMVHDFFGNKEANAYSTVDSLMAKPDNTCTSMADGSAYWAPQMLDTTNGEIIEPDHMKTYYRNADTRYPVVAFPKGLQLMVGQHESSSAKEGVLYFCKTDEGGHYTRDPLETCPTYGDGRTQFNLAFSFPNCWDGKHLAPPHHGPRNAVYDVDGVCPSNYPVKIPLLQMNIAYVLPNGTKLSALRLSMNPTITGGRVEPKWGSLYTAHADFFNGWRENTLKYATHHCLNSDVLCDKNLPSLYEPAIADSYTLGGEFANANYGSEPRMLTQYGTDDSPEKRKTAYFKFKLPEEKELDGVPYNGIFLRFHSSNINDNSSHMLRFYETSTEWDEETLTQRNAPACGGRQVSRSWVGANGDYRNSEDISNVIKAAWARGAREISFCVTTNYGKEAALSTHESEYPAFLFFNSQQKATAPAED
;
A
#
# COMPACT_ATOMS: atom_id res chain seq x y z
N MET A 1 11.42 4.79 -21.15
CA MET A 1 10.01 4.54 -21.48
C MET A 1 9.86 3.86 -22.82
N MET A 2 9.10 2.77 -22.81
CA MET A 2 8.67 2.03 -23.98
C MET A 2 7.86 2.92 -24.93
N ALA A 3 7.99 2.69 -26.24
CA ALA A 3 7.18 3.38 -27.24
C ALA A 3 5.77 2.74 -27.30
N PHE A 4 4.78 3.44 -26.75
CA PHE A 4 3.38 2.97 -26.76
C PHE A 4 2.89 2.70 -28.19
N GLY A 5 2.27 1.54 -28.39
CA GLY A 5 1.74 1.08 -29.67
C GLY A 5 2.80 0.63 -30.68
N ARG A 6 4.07 0.51 -30.29
CA ARG A 6 5.19 0.21 -31.20
C ARG A 6 6.05 -0.96 -30.73
N PRO A 7 5.51 -2.20 -30.75
CA PRO A 7 6.28 -3.37 -30.36
C PRO A 7 7.52 -3.56 -31.23
N GLY A 8 8.67 -3.84 -30.62
CA GLY A 8 9.92 -4.09 -31.31
C GLY A 8 10.69 -2.82 -31.74
N GLU A 9 10.16 -1.63 -31.50
CA GLU A 9 10.86 -0.36 -31.79
C GLU A 9 11.68 0.20 -30.62
N SER A 10 11.47 -0.33 -29.40
CA SER A 10 12.25 0.06 -28.22
C SER A 10 13.30 -0.99 -27.86
N MET A 11 14.26 -0.58 -27.02
CA MET A 11 15.11 -1.51 -26.27
C MET A 11 14.30 -2.59 -25.56
N VAL A 12 14.95 -3.70 -25.24
CA VAL A 12 14.32 -4.83 -24.54
C VAL A 12 14.38 -4.59 -23.04
N HIS A 13 13.24 -4.80 -22.38
CA HIS A 13 13.12 -4.66 -20.93
C HIS A 13 12.64 -5.97 -20.32
N ASP A 14 13.09 -6.23 -19.09
CA ASP A 14 12.48 -7.22 -18.20
C ASP A 14 11.30 -6.56 -17.47
N PHE A 15 10.16 -7.25 -17.43
CA PHE A 15 8.90 -6.75 -16.84
C PHE A 15 8.63 -7.41 -15.50
N PHE A 16 8.08 -6.61 -14.57
CA PHE A 16 7.71 -7.03 -13.24
C PHE A 16 6.36 -6.45 -12.82
N GLY A 17 5.75 -7.04 -11.79
CA GLY A 17 4.43 -6.64 -11.30
C GLY A 17 3.34 -7.24 -12.18
N ASN A 18 2.59 -6.42 -12.90
CA ASN A 18 1.53 -6.86 -13.80
C ASN A 18 2.07 -7.79 -14.92
N LYS A 19 1.51 -9.00 -15.03
CA LYS A 19 1.98 -10.01 -15.99
C LYS A 19 1.54 -9.77 -17.43
N GLU A 20 0.61 -8.85 -17.65
CA GLU A 20 0.04 -8.54 -18.96
C GLU A 20 0.59 -7.24 -19.53
N ALA A 21 1.54 -6.60 -18.83
CA ALA A 21 2.17 -5.36 -19.25
C ALA A 21 2.92 -5.55 -20.58
N ASN A 22 2.65 -4.68 -21.56
CA ASN A 22 3.27 -4.71 -22.88
C ASN A 22 3.15 -3.34 -23.59
N ALA A 23 3.58 -3.27 -24.86
CA ALA A 23 3.55 -2.07 -25.70
C ALA A 23 2.20 -1.40 -25.87
N TYR A 24 1.10 -2.10 -25.60
CA TYR A 24 -0.26 -1.58 -25.70
C TYR A 24 -0.90 -1.34 -24.34
N SER A 25 -0.15 -1.45 -23.24
CA SER A 25 -0.69 -1.23 -21.90
C SER A 25 -1.21 0.19 -21.72
N THR A 26 -2.46 0.27 -21.29
CA THR A 26 -3.13 1.46 -20.77
C THR A 26 -3.42 1.28 -19.29
N VAL A 27 -3.70 2.36 -18.57
CA VAL A 27 -4.10 2.28 -17.16
C VAL A 27 -5.31 1.36 -16.94
N ASP A 28 -6.29 1.39 -17.85
CA ASP A 28 -7.47 0.55 -17.75
C ASP A 28 -7.13 -0.92 -17.99
N SER A 29 -6.23 -1.23 -18.92
CA SER A 29 -5.77 -2.62 -19.12
C SER A 29 -5.02 -3.18 -17.91
N LEU A 30 -4.19 -2.36 -17.25
CA LEU A 30 -3.45 -2.76 -16.04
C LEU A 30 -4.40 -3.02 -14.87
N MET A 31 -5.43 -2.18 -14.71
CA MET A 31 -6.43 -2.34 -13.64
C MET A 31 -7.43 -3.48 -13.92
N ALA A 32 -7.80 -3.71 -15.18
CA ALA A 32 -8.75 -4.76 -15.57
C ALA A 32 -8.14 -6.16 -15.56
N LYS A 33 -6.81 -6.27 -15.73
CA LYS A 33 -6.06 -7.53 -15.67
C LYS A 33 -5.08 -7.51 -14.49
N PRO A 34 -5.57 -7.68 -13.25
CA PRO A 34 -4.75 -7.49 -12.06
C PRO A 34 -3.84 -8.69 -11.74
N ASP A 35 -3.72 -9.71 -12.63
CA ASP A 35 -2.77 -10.77 -12.33
C ASP A 35 -1.35 -10.21 -12.36
N ASN A 36 -0.70 -10.31 -11.22
CA ASN A 36 0.56 -9.65 -10.93
C ASN A 36 1.52 -10.61 -10.20
N THR A 37 2.73 -10.18 -9.91
CA THR A 37 3.65 -10.88 -8.99
C THR A 37 3.88 -10.13 -7.69
N CYS A 38 3.23 -8.97 -7.51
CA CYS A 38 3.30 -8.17 -6.30
C CYS A 38 2.68 -8.87 -5.09
N THR A 39 3.11 -8.46 -3.88
CA THR A 39 2.53 -8.94 -2.62
C THR A 39 1.05 -8.62 -2.52
N SER A 40 0.64 -7.39 -2.85
CA SER A 40 -0.76 -7.01 -2.85
C SER A 40 -1.42 -7.28 -4.21
N MET A 41 -2.54 -8.00 -4.20
CA MET A 41 -3.37 -8.18 -5.39
C MET A 41 -4.03 -6.88 -5.87
N ALA A 42 -4.06 -5.84 -5.03
CA ALA A 42 -4.54 -4.52 -5.42
C ALA A 42 -3.49 -3.68 -6.17
N ASP A 43 -2.25 -4.16 -6.27
CA ASP A 43 -1.19 -3.52 -7.06
C ASP A 43 -1.16 -4.07 -8.49
N GLY A 44 -1.92 -3.45 -9.39
CA GLY A 44 -1.87 -3.75 -10.83
C GLY A 44 -0.71 -3.09 -11.57
N SER A 45 0.26 -2.48 -10.88
CA SER A 45 1.30 -1.67 -11.51
C SER A 45 2.29 -2.50 -12.33
N ALA A 46 2.86 -1.86 -13.34
CA ALA A 46 3.94 -2.42 -14.15
C ALA A 46 5.25 -1.69 -13.85
N TYR A 47 6.33 -2.45 -13.76
CA TYR A 47 7.69 -1.95 -13.58
C TYR A 47 8.58 -2.62 -14.60
N TRP A 48 9.54 -1.90 -15.17
CA TRP A 48 10.47 -2.52 -16.10
C TRP A 48 11.81 -1.79 -16.13
N ALA A 49 12.86 -2.56 -16.45
CA ALA A 49 14.22 -2.08 -16.59
C ALA A 49 14.92 -2.83 -17.74
N PRO A 50 15.96 -2.26 -18.37
CA PRO A 50 16.61 -2.87 -19.52
C PRO A 50 17.17 -4.25 -19.18
N GLN A 51 17.01 -5.17 -20.12
CA GLN A 51 17.60 -6.49 -20.01
C GLN A 51 19.12 -6.41 -19.91
N MET A 52 19.73 -7.33 -19.17
CA MET A 52 21.17 -7.40 -18.95
C MET A 52 21.83 -8.49 -19.80
N LEU A 53 22.98 -8.19 -20.38
CA LEU A 53 23.82 -9.10 -21.15
C LEU A 53 25.20 -9.21 -20.48
N ASP A 54 25.70 -10.42 -20.32
CA ASP A 54 27.12 -10.67 -20.11
C ASP A 54 27.85 -10.76 -21.46
N THR A 55 28.76 -9.82 -21.71
CA THR A 55 29.50 -9.78 -22.97
C THR A 55 30.62 -10.82 -23.07
N THR A 56 30.97 -11.50 -21.98
CA THR A 56 32.04 -12.52 -21.98
C THR A 56 31.59 -13.82 -22.63
N ASN A 57 30.32 -14.19 -22.48
CA ASN A 57 29.72 -15.41 -23.00
C ASN A 57 28.53 -15.15 -23.95
N GLY A 58 28.03 -13.91 -24.00
CA GLY A 58 26.89 -13.52 -24.84
C GLY A 58 25.53 -13.90 -24.25
N GLU A 59 25.46 -14.25 -22.97
CA GLU A 59 24.24 -14.68 -22.30
C GLU A 59 23.44 -13.52 -21.71
N ILE A 60 22.13 -13.62 -21.82
CA ILE A 60 21.20 -12.75 -21.10
C ILE A 60 21.15 -13.19 -19.65
N ILE A 61 21.31 -12.22 -18.73
CA ILE A 61 21.17 -12.45 -17.30
C ILE A 61 19.73 -12.08 -16.90
N GLU A 62 18.94 -13.10 -16.60
CA GLU A 62 17.59 -12.91 -16.07
C GLU A 62 17.65 -12.41 -14.61
N PRO A 63 16.80 -11.44 -14.22
CA PRO A 63 16.64 -11.07 -12.82
C PRO A 63 16.20 -12.25 -11.96
N ASP A 64 16.81 -12.41 -10.79
CA ASP A 64 16.39 -13.43 -9.81
C ASP A 64 15.08 -13.01 -9.11
N HIS A 65 15.02 -11.76 -8.64
CA HIS A 65 13.80 -11.17 -8.10
C HIS A 65 13.83 -9.64 -8.13
N MET A 66 12.67 -9.04 -7.89
CA MET A 66 12.52 -7.58 -7.76
C MET A 66 11.72 -7.25 -6.49
N LYS A 67 12.18 -6.24 -5.75
CA LYS A 67 11.46 -5.68 -4.60
C LYS A 67 11.12 -4.21 -4.84
N THR A 68 9.87 -3.85 -4.61
CA THR A 68 9.41 -2.45 -4.61
C THR A 68 8.99 -1.98 -3.24
N TYR A 69 9.38 -0.76 -2.87
CA TYR A 69 8.98 -0.10 -1.63
C TYR A 69 8.38 1.26 -1.94
N TYR A 70 7.27 1.57 -1.28
CA TYR A 70 6.60 2.85 -1.31
C TYR A 70 6.78 3.49 0.05
N ARG A 71 7.45 4.65 0.12
CA ARG A 71 7.85 5.23 1.40
C ARG A 71 7.49 6.70 1.48
N ASN A 72 7.14 7.14 2.69
CA ASN A 72 7.36 8.52 3.09
C ASN A 72 8.57 8.51 4.03
N ALA A 73 9.69 9.10 3.60
CA ALA A 73 10.92 9.12 4.38
C ALA A 73 10.87 10.14 5.53
N ASP A 74 9.92 11.09 5.48
CA ASP A 74 9.77 12.15 6.46
C ASP A 74 8.29 12.58 6.56
N THR A 75 7.60 12.11 7.58
CA THR A 75 6.17 12.35 7.80
C THR A 75 5.81 13.82 8.04
N ARG A 76 6.80 14.69 8.31
CA ARG A 76 6.61 16.16 8.33
C ARG A 76 6.19 16.71 6.97
N TYR A 77 6.50 15.99 5.90
CA TYR A 77 6.13 16.32 4.53
C TYR A 77 5.17 15.24 4.01
N PRO A 78 3.86 15.38 4.23
CA PRO A 78 2.89 14.36 3.85
C PRO A 78 2.90 14.15 2.33
N VAL A 79 2.81 12.89 1.93
CA VAL A 79 2.69 12.50 0.53
C VAL A 79 1.21 12.35 0.16
N VAL A 80 0.87 12.47 -1.13
CA VAL A 80 -0.45 12.12 -1.67
C VAL A 80 -0.36 10.87 -2.54
N ALA A 81 -1.44 10.10 -2.60
CA ALA A 81 -1.51 8.90 -3.43
C ALA A 81 -1.16 9.20 -4.90
N PHE A 82 -0.45 8.28 -5.56
CA PHE A 82 -0.18 8.43 -7.00
C PHE A 82 -1.50 8.53 -7.77
N PRO A 83 -1.67 9.52 -8.66
CA PRO A 83 -2.85 9.61 -9.48
C PRO A 83 -2.95 8.39 -10.40
N LYS A 84 -4.19 8.02 -10.74
CA LYS A 84 -4.47 6.92 -11.67
C LYS A 84 -3.71 7.15 -12.98
N GLY A 85 -2.90 6.18 -13.37
CA GLY A 85 -2.14 6.19 -14.61
C GLY A 85 -0.85 7.03 -14.60
N LEU A 86 -0.40 7.48 -13.42
CA LEU A 86 0.93 8.08 -13.29
C LEU A 86 2.01 7.12 -13.79
N GLN A 87 2.92 7.64 -14.61
CA GLN A 87 4.12 7.00 -15.05
C GLN A 87 5.32 7.82 -14.59
N LEU A 88 6.35 7.12 -14.14
CA LEU A 88 7.59 7.72 -13.67
C LEU A 88 8.77 7.01 -14.34
N MET A 89 9.90 7.72 -14.43
CA MET A 89 11.16 7.17 -14.93
C MET A 89 12.33 7.74 -14.13
N VAL A 90 13.30 6.88 -13.85
CA VAL A 90 14.59 7.22 -13.21
C VAL A 90 15.74 6.73 -14.08
N GLY A 91 16.91 7.36 -13.99
CA GLY A 91 18.08 7.02 -14.80
C GLY A 91 18.01 7.56 -16.23
N GLN A 92 18.98 7.21 -17.07
CA GLN A 92 19.08 7.73 -18.44
C GLN A 92 19.78 6.73 -19.37
N HIS A 93 19.09 6.29 -20.41
CA HIS A 93 19.55 5.23 -21.31
C HIS A 93 20.75 5.59 -22.21
N GLU A 94 21.18 6.85 -22.25
CA GLU A 94 22.36 7.32 -23.01
C GLU A 94 23.50 7.81 -22.11
N SER A 95 23.42 7.54 -20.79
CA SER A 95 24.40 8.06 -19.84
C SER A 95 25.73 7.31 -19.90
N SER A 96 26.82 8.06 -19.74
CA SER A 96 28.19 7.56 -19.57
C SER A 96 28.73 7.74 -18.14
N SER A 97 27.90 8.20 -17.20
CA SER A 97 28.25 8.45 -15.80
C SER A 97 27.11 8.13 -14.85
N ALA A 98 27.38 8.11 -13.55
CA ALA A 98 26.35 7.96 -12.52
C ALA A 98 25.19 8.95 -12.68
N LYS A 99 23.98 8.49 -12.34
CA LYS A 99 22.76 9.30 -12.36
C LYS A 99 22.10 9.28 -10.99
N GLU A 100 21.51 10.41 -10.62
CA GLU A 100 20.72 10.50 -9.39
C GLU A 100 19.58 9.47 -9.41
N GLY A 101 19.33 8.85 -8.26
CA GLY A 101 18.34 7.79 -8.12
C GLY A 101 18.73 6.43 -8.70
N VAL A 102 19.91 6.28 -9.31
CA VAL A 102 20.44 4.98 -9.75
C VAL A 102 21.62 4.60 -8.86
N LEU A 103 21.50 3.49 -8.17
CA LEU A 103 22.52 2.95 -7.26
C LEU A 103 22.86 1.51 -7.63
N TYR A 104 24.10 1.14 -7.35
CA TYR A 104 24.65 -0.19 -7.56
C TYR A 104 24.86 -0.82 -6.19
N PHE A 105 24.47 -2.07 -6.01
CA PHE A 105 24.61 -2.73 -4.73
C PHE A 105 25.14 -4.13 -4.93
N CYS A 106 26.03 -4.58 -4.06
CA CYS A 106 26.44 -5.97 -3.97
C CYS A 106 26.11 -6.49 -2.57
N LYS A 107 25.44 -7.66 -2.50
CA LYS A 107 25.16 -8.31 -1.22
C LYS A 107 26.47 -8.85 -0.63
N THR A 108 26.67 -8.66 0.68
CA THR A 108 27.74 -9.27 1.47
C THR A 108 27.14 -9.98 2.68
N ASP A 109 27.96 -10.74 3.42
CA ASP A 109 27.54 -11.35 4.69
C ASP A 109 27.18 -10.29 5.75
N GLU A 110 27.68 -9.06 5.64
CA GLU A 110 27.33 -7.92 6.49
C GLU A 110 26.14 -7.10 5.96
N GLY A 111 25.44 -7.57 4.93
CA GLY A 111 24.24 -6.93 4.38
C GLY A 111 24.48 -6.02 3.17
N GLY A 112 25.73 -5.81 2.72
CA GLY A 112 26.05 -5.08 1.49
C GLY A 112 26.01 -3.54 1.57
N HIS A 113 26.45 -2.88 0.50
CA HIS A 113 26.53 -1.42 0.41
C HIS A 113 26.09 -0.89 -0.96
N TYR A 114 25.37 0.24 -0.94
CA TYR A 114 24.99 0.98 -2.14
C TYR A 114 26.11 1.94 -2.57
N THR A 115 26.43 1.96 -3.85
CA THR A 115 27.42 2.85 -4.47
C THR A 115 26.78 3.62 -5.63
N ARG A 116 27.35 4.79 -5.93
CA ARG A 116 26.92 5.61 -7.07
C ARG A 116 27.49 5.15 -8.41
N ASP A 117 28.64 4.51 -8.36
CA ASP A 117 29.32 3.95 -9.52
C ASP A 117 29.39 2.42 -9.37
N PRO A 118 29.33 1.66 -10.49
CA PRO A 118 29.46 0.21 -10.44
C PRO A 118 30.81 -0.20 -9.85
N LEU A 119 30.79 -1.20 -8.96
CA LEU A 119 32.00 -1.83 -8.46
C LEU A 119 32.71 -2.63 -9.57
N GLU A 120 33.97 -2.99 -9.38
CA GLU A 120 34.69 -3.83 -10.36
C GLU A 120 34.10 -5.26 -10.39
N THR A 121 33.85 -5.81 -9.20
CA THR A 121 33.25 -7.13 -8.95
C THR A 121 32.39 -7.05 -7.69
N CYS A 122 31.39 -7.91 -7.57
CA CYS A 122 30.72 -8.14 -6.30
C CYS A 122 31.44 -9.22 -5.47
N PRO A 123 31.56 -9.07 -4.14
CA PRO A 123 32.02 -10.14 -3.27
C PRO A 123 31.00 -11.29 -3.22
N THR A 124 31.46 -12.45 -2.75
CA THR A 124 30.58 -13.57 -2.42
C THR A 124 29.92 -13.39 -1.06
N TYR A 125 28.76 -14.02 -0.85
CA TYR A 125 28.07 -14.12 0.43
C TYR A 125 27.56 -15.54 0.67
N GLY A 126 27.32 -15.89 1.92
CA GLY A 126 26.78 -17.17 2.37
C GLY A 126 27.59 -18.37 1.85
N ASP A 127 26.94 -19.20 1.03
CA ASP A 127 27.45 -20.41 0.42
C ASP A 127 28.31 -20.16 -0.85
N GLY A 128 28.85 -18.95 -1.02
CA GLY A 128 29.69 -18.58 -2.16
C GLY A 128 28.90 -18.00 -3.34
N ARG A 129 27.63 -17.63 -3.14
CA ARG A 129 26.81 -16.92 -4.12
C ARG A 129 27.33 -15.49 -4.31
N THR A 130 27.13 -14.91 -5.49
CA THR A 130 27.39 -13.50 -5.77
C THR A 130 26.09 -12.85 -6.21
N GLN A 131 25.68 -11.76 -5.57
CA GLN A 131 24.47 -11.03 -5.93
C GLN A 131 24.78 -9.56 -6.18
N PHE A 132 24.38 -9.10 -7.36
CA PHE A 132 24.44 -7.71 -7.79
C PHE A 132 23.02 -7.16 -7.90
N ASN A 133 22.80 -5.92 -7.49
CA ASN A 133 21.52 -5.26 -7.61
C ASN A 133 21.65 -3.92 -8.34
N LEU A 134 20.67 -3.65 -9.20
CA LEU A 134 20.34 -2.31 -9.65
C LEU A 134 19.22 -1.76 -8.78
N ALA A 135 19.49 -0.65 -8.11
CA ALA A 135 18.58 -0.01 -7.18
C ALA A 135 18.17 1.37 -7.71
N PHE A 136 16.86 1.56 -7.79
CA PHE A 136 16.24 2.71 -8.44
C PHE A 136 15.36 3.44 -7.43
N SER A 137 15.68 4.69 -7.13
CA SER A 137 14.83 5.58 -6.35
C SER A 137 14.20 6.60 -7.28
N PHE A 138 12.89 6.49 -7.52
CA PHE A 138 12.17 7.36 -8.45
C PHE A 138 11.99 8.78 -7.87
N PRO A 139 11.85 9.80 -8.73
CA PRO A 139 11.44 11.14 -8.31
C PRO A 139 10.15 11.14 -7.48
N ASN A 140 10.08 11.98 -6.45
CA ASN A 140 9.00 12.03 -5.45
C ASN A 140 8.24 13.38 -5.41
N CYS A 141 8.47 14.26 -6.39
CA CYS A 141 7.75 15.51 -6.58
C CYS A 141 7.20 15.58 -8.00
N TRP A 142 5.88 15.54 -8.15
CA TRP A 142 5.16 15.54 -9.42
C TRP A 142 4.65 16.94 -9.79
N ASP A 143 4.59 17.24 -11.09
CA ASP A 143 4.16 18.54 -11.63
C ASP A 143 2.66 18.84 -11.48
N GLY A 144 1.87 17.87 -11.02
CA GLY A 144 0.44 18.01 -10.84
C GLY A 144 -0.38 17.95 -12.13
N LYS A 145 0.25 17.71 -13.29
CA LYS A 145 -0.36 17.87 -14.61
C LYS A 145 -0.11 16.69 -15.54
N HIS A 146 1.15 16.28 -15.74
CA HIS A 146 1.51 15.30 -16.75
C HIS A 146 1.60 13.90 -16.13
N LEU A 147 0.67 13.02 -16.50
CA LEU A 147 0.68 11.63 -16.01
C LEU A 147 1.84 10.82 -16.57
N ALA A 148 2.47 11.21 -17.67
CA ALA A 148 3.65 10.53 -18.19
C ALA A 148 4.80 11.51 -18.46
N PRO A 149 6.06 11.09 -18.34
CA PRO A 149 7.20 11.88 -18.80
C PRO A 149 7.05 12.16 -20.30
N PRO A 150 7.21 13.42 -20.76
CA PRO A 150 7.13 13.71 -22.17
C PRO A 150 8.33 13.11 -22.93
N HIS A 151 8.16 12.85 -24.22
CA HIS A 151 9.27 12.41 -25.10
C HIS A 151 10.37 13.47 -25.21
N HIS A 152 10.01 14.75 -25.16
CA HIS A 152 10.93 15.88 -25.18
C HIS A 152 10.56 16.88 -24.08
N GLY A 153 11.57 17.48 -23.46
CA GLY A 153 11.38 18.45 -22.38
C GLY A 153 11.67 17.89 -20.98
N PRO A 154 11.32 18.63 -19.93
CA PRO A 154 11.59 18.21 -18.57
C PRO A 154 10.74 16.99 -18.19
N ARG A 155 11.25 16.16 -17.28
CA ARG A 155 10.46 15.07 -16.70
C ARG A 155 9.22 15.64 -15.99
N ASN A 156 8.17 14.83 -15.89
CA ASN A 156 6.95 15.17 -15.14
C ASN A 156 7.15 15.11 -13.61
N ALA A 157 8.26 14.57 -13.14
CA ALA A 157 8.62 14.52 -11.73
C ALA A 157 10.13 14.73 -11.50
N VAL A 158 10.46 15.30 -10.33
CA VAL A 158 11.83 15.55 -9.83
C VAL A 158 11.97 15.12 -8.37
N TYR A 159 13.20 15.14 -7.85
CA TYR A 159 13.46 14.91 -6.44
C TYR A 159 13.16 16.15 -5.61
N ASP A 160 12.72 15.93 -4.38
CA ASP A 160 12.69 16.94 -3.35
C ASP A 160 14.09 17.41 -2.94
N VAL A 161 14.12 18.57 -2.29
CA VAL A 161 15.30 19.06 -1.59
C VAL A 161 14.90 19.19 -0.12
N ASP A 162 15.53 18.40 0.75
CA ASP A 162 15.25 18.36 2.19
C ASP A 162 13.76 18.17 2.54
N GLY A 163 13.09 17.27 1.82
CA GLY A 163 11.65 16.99 1.98
C GLY A 163 10.74 17.86 1.12
N VAL A 164 11.20 19.05 0.71
CA VAL A 164 10.39 20.07 0.05
C VAL A 164 10.42 19.92 -1.46
N CYS A 165 9.24 19.94 -2.08
CA CYS A 165 9.12 19.91 -3.52
C CYS A 165 9.40 21.27 -4.18
N PRO A 166 10.11 21.30 -5.32
CA PRO A 166 10.25 22.51 -6.13
C PRO A 166 8.90 23.08 -6.58
N SER A 167 8.84 24.39 -6.80
CA SER A 167 7.59 25.11 -7.12
C SER A 167 6.92 24.67 -8.42
N ASN A 168 7.69 24.19 -9.39
CA ASN A 168 7.20 23.61 -10.65
C ASN A 168 6.80 22.14 -10.54
N TYR A 169 7.05 21.49 -9.39
CA TYR A 169 6.70 20.11 -9.08
C TYR A 169 6.00 20.00 -7.72
N PRO A 170 4.88 20.71 -7.51
CA PRO A 170 4.37 20.98 -6.15
C PRO A 170 3.74 19.78 -5.45
N VAL A 171 3.49 18.66 -6.15
CA VAL A 171 2.76 17.52 -5.58
C VAL A 171 3.73 16.49 -5.02
N LYS A 172 3.84 16.44 -3.70
CA LYS A 172 4.65 15.45 -2.98
C LYS A 172 3.99 14.07 -3.07
N ILE A 173 4.69 13.10 -3.64
CA ILE A 173 4.20 11.72 -3.82
C ILE A 173 5.14 10.71 -3.13
N PRO A 174 4.70 9.47 -2.82
CA PRO A 174 5.56 8.47 -2.21
C PRO A 174 6.88 8.27 -2.96
N LEU A 175 7.97 8.11 -2.22
CA LEU A 175 9.25 7.67 -2.80
C LEU A 175 9.12 6.20 -3.19
N LEU A 176 9.05 5.93 -4.49
CA LEU A 176 9.10 4.58 -5.04
C LEU A 176 10.55 4.12 -5.16
N GLN A 177 10.89 3.02 -4.51
CA GLN A 177 12.18 2.34 -4.64
C GLN A 177 11.97 0.99 -5.33
N MET A 178 12.71 0.70 -6.39
CA MET A 178 12.70 -0.57 -7.10
C MET A 178 14.11 -1.17 -7.06
N ASN A 179 14.25 -2.38 -6.53
CA ASN A 179 15.52 -3.08 -6.41
C ASN A 179 15.45 -4.38 -7.20
N ILE A 180 16.29 -4.53 -8.21
CA ILE A 180 16.37 -5.73 -9.06
C ILE A 180 17.62 -6.49 -8.66
N ALA A 181 17.48 -7.75 -8.27
CA ALA A 181 18.59 -8.62 -7.90
C ALA A 181 18.96 -9.54 -9.07
N TYR A 182 20.26 -9.71 -9.27
CA TYR A 182 20.87 -10.62 -10.24
C TYR A 182 21.85 -11.52 -9.50
N VAL A 183 21.69 -12.84 -9.65
CA VAL A 183 22.67 -13.81 -9.15
C VAL A 183 23.69 -14.04 -10.25
N LEU A 184 24.97 -13.77 -9.95
CA LEU A 184 26.06 -13.80 -10.91
C LEU A 184 27.04 -14.95 -10.58
N PRO A 185 27.75 -15.49 -11.59
CA PRO A 185 28.93 -16.31 -11.34
C PRO A 185 29.96 -15.56 -10.49
N ASN A 186 30.63 -16.26 -9.58
CA ASN A 186 31.69 -15.68 -8.77
C ASN A 186 32.82 -15.10 -9.66
N GLY A 187 33.29 -13.91 -9.32
CA GLY A 187 34.35 -13.21 -10.05
C GLY A 187 33.88 -12.49 -11.32
N THR A 188 32.58 -12.44 -11.60
CA THR A 188 32.02 -11.67 -12.72
C THR A 188 32.47 -10.21 -12.65
N LYS A 189 33.09 -9.72 -13.72
CA LYS A 189 33.46 -8.31 -13.87
C LYS A 189 32.23 -7.51 -14.26
N LEU A 190 31.78 -6.58 -13.42
CA LEU A 190 30.58 -5.78 -13.72
C LEU A 190 30.78 -4.91 -14.97
N SER A 191 32.04 -4.59 -15.32
CA SER A 191 32.40 -3.90 -16.56
C SER A 191 32.18 -4.72 -17.83
N ALA A 192 31.91 -6.04 -17.73
CA ALA A 192 31.49 -6.88 -18.86
C ALA A 192 29.96 -6.95 -19.02
N LEU A 193 29.20 -6.46 -18.04
CA LEU A 193 27.75 -6.41 -18.10
C LEU A 193 27.28 -5.21 -18.91
N ARG A 194 26.28 -5.42 -19.75
CA ARG A 194 25.67 -4.39 -20.57
C ARG A 194 24.15 -4.40 -20.44
N LEU A 195 23.54 -3.24 -20.64
CA LEU A 195 22.10 -3.05 -20.60
C LEU A 195 21.55 -2.76 -21.98
N SER A 196 20.38 -3.30 -22.29
CA SER A 196 19.73 -3.11 -23.58
C SER A 196 19.51 -1.62 -23.88
N MET A 197 19.80 -1.22 -25.11
CA MET A 197 19.56 0.12 -25.64
C MET A 197 18.67 0.05 -26.88
N ASN A 198 18.15 1.21 -27.29
CA ASN A 198 17.29 1.27 -28.48
C ASN A 198 18.06 0.69 -29.68
N PRO A 199 17.47 -0.27 -30.40
CA PRO A 199 18.16 -0.92 -31.50
C PRO A 199 18.35 0.06 -32.66
N THR A 200 19.29 -0.26 -33.55
CA THR A 200 19.32 0.35 -34.88
C THR A 200 18.51 -0.49 -35.85
N ILE A 201 17.66 0.17 -36.62
CA ILE A 201 16.89 -0.47 -37.69
C ILE A 201 17.61 -0.18 -39.01
N THR A 202 18.33 -1.17 -39.54
CA THR A 202 19.07 -1.05 -40.79
C THR A 202 18.46 -2.01 -41.82
N GLY A 203 17.91 -1.49 -42.91
CA GLY A 203 17.32 -2.33 -43.98
C GLY A 203 16.16 -3.23 -43.52
N GLY A 204 15.39 -2.80 -42.51
CA GLY A 204 14.31 -3.61 -41.92
C GLY A 204 14.77 -4.67 -40.90
N ARG A 205 16.07 -4.78 -40.64
CA ARG A 205 16.62 -5.65 -39.59
C ARG A 205 16.83 -4.86 -38.30
N VAL A 206 16.35 -5.42 -37.19
CA VAL A 206 16.58 -4.88 -35.85
C VAL A 206 17.97 -5.35 -35.38
N GLU A 207 18.86 -4.41 -35.11
CA GLU A 207 20.20 -4.67 -34.60
C GLU A 207 20.28 -4.23 -33.12
N PRO A 208 20.42 -5.17 -32.17
CA PRO A 208 20.50 -4.84 -30.76
C PRO A 208 21.67 -3.92 -30.45
N LYS A 209 21.45 -2.97 -29.55
CA LYS A 209 22.50 -2.14 -28.97
C LYS A 209 22.58 -2.37 -27.47
N TRP A 210 23.79 -2.22 -26.94
CA TRP A 210 24.12 -2.55 -25.56
C TRP A 210 24.99 -1.45 -24.95
N GLY A 211 24.54 -0.90 -23.82
CA GLY A 211 25.18 0.20 -23.10
C GLY A 211 25.87 -0.29 -21.84
N SER A 212 26.81 0.50 -21.30
CA SER A 212 27.41 0.22 -19.98
C SER A 212 26.35 0.24 -18.86
N LEU A 213 26.69 -0.22 -17.66
CA LEU A 213 25.79 -0.13 -16.50
C LEU A 213 25.33 1.31 -16.18
N TYR A 214 26.02 2.36 -16.67
CA TYR A 214 25.56 3.74 -16.53
C TYR A 214 24.29 4.06 -17.33
N THR A 215 23.93 3.26 -18.35
CA THR A 215 22.67 3.43 -19.09
C THR A 215 21.45 2.89 -18.33
N ALA A 216 21.65 2.41 -17.10
CA ALA A 216 20.58 1.92 -16.24
C ALA A 216 19.49 2.98 -16.07
N HIS A 217 18.26 2.49 -16.20
CA HIS A 217 17.04 3.22 -15.92
C HIS A 217 15.96 2.23 -15.54
N ALA A 218 14.92 2.74 -14.93
CA ALA A 218 13.70 2.00 -14.67
C ALA A 218 12.51 2.89 -14.97
N ASP A 219 11.43 2.25 -15.35
CA ASP A 219 10.15 2.88 -15.62
C ASP A 219 9.08 2.24 -14.70
N PHE A 220 8.08 3.03 -14.37
CA PHE A 220 6.95 2.65 -13.54
C PHE A 220 5.65 3.12 -14.20
N PHE A 221 4.62 2.29 -14.18
CA PHE A 221 3.26 2.66 -14.57
C PHE A 221 2.28 2.24 -13.47
N ASN A 222 1.71 3.24 -12.79
CA ASN A 222 0.79 3.07 -11.68
C ASN A 222 -0.48 2.33 -12.09
N GLY A 223 -0.67 1.15 -11.52
CA GLY A 223 -1.86 0.32 -11.62
C GLY A 223 -2.47 0.00 -10.25
N TRP A 224 -2.05 0.67 -9.17
CA TRP A 224 -2.68 0.52 -7.86
C TRP A 224 -4.16 0.88 -7.91
N ARG A 225 -4.99 0.08 -7.22
CA ARG A 225 -6.36 0.49 -6.91
C ARG A 225 -6.35 1.78 -6.10
N GLU A 226 -7.15 2.75 -6.54
CA GLU A 226 -7.14 4.10 -5.98
C GLU A 226 -7.46 4.12 -4.49
N ASN A 227 -8.46 3.35 -4.05
CA ASN A 227 -8.82 3.26 -2.63
C ASN A 227 -7.69 2.65 -1.79
N THR A 228 -7.02 1.61 -2.29
CA THR A 228 -5.87 1.01 -1.59
C THR A 228 -4.74 2.01 -1.41
N LEU A 229 -4.38 2.74 -2.47
CA LEU A 229 -3.27 3.69 -2.40
C LEU A 229 -3.60 4.93 -1.57
N LYS A 230 -4.86 5.40 -1.61
CA LYS A 230 -5.36 6.46 -0.71
C LYS A 230 -5.25 6.03 0.75
N TYR A 231 -5.73 4.83 1.06
CA TYR A 231 -5.63 4.29 2.41
C TYR A 231 -4.17 4.19 2.85
N ALA A 232 -3.31 3.60 2.02
CA ALA A 232 -1.89 3.43 2.30
C ALA A 232 -1.22 4.78 2.58
N THR A 233 -1.52 5.79 1.78
CA THR A 233 -0.94 7.12 1.92
C THR A 233 -1.39 7.81 3.21
N HIS A 234 -2.71 7.87 3.45
CA HIS A 234 -3.26 8.61 4.58
C HIS A 234 -3.07 7.92 5.93
N HIS A 235 -3.24 6.60 5.99
CA HIS A 235 -3.32 5.84 7.24
C HIS A 235 -2.10 4.96 7.52
N CYS A 236 -1.13 4.93 6.60
CA CYS A 236 0.17 4.31 6.87
C CYS A 236 1.33 5.29 6.65
N LEU A 237 1.54 5.71 5.41
CA LEU A 237 2.77 6.41 5.00
C LEU A 237 2.90 7.76 5.70
N ASN A 238 1.80 8.50 5.84
CA ASN A 238 1.79 9.77 6.57
C ASN A 238 1.68 9.62 8.09
N SER A 239 1.51 8.40 8.60
CA SER A 239 1.31 8.10 10.03
C SER A 239 2.45 7.28 10.65
N ASP A 240 3.56 7.09 9.94
CA ASP A 240 4.71 6.25 10.35
C ASP A 240 4.30 4.80 10.71
N VAL A 241 3.25 4.29 10.07
CA VAL A 241 2.77 2.91 10.25
C VAL A 241 3.20 2.08 9.05
N LEU A 242 3.72 0.87 9.31
CA LEU A 242 4.12 -0.06 8.25
C LEU A 242 2.90 -0.52 7.44
N CYS A 243 3.03 -0.45 6.12
CA CYS A 243 1.97 -0.74 5.16
C CYS A 243 2.28 -2.03 4.37
N ASP A 244 2.30 -3.18 5.05
CA ASP A 244 2.79 -4.45 4.49
C ASP A 244 1.70 -5.54 4.31
N LYS A 245 0.82 -5.72 5.29
CA LYS A 245 -0.14 -6.86 5.33
C LYS A 245 -1.59 -6.45 5.53
N ASN A 246 -1.84 -5.22 5.98
CA ASN A 246 -3.17 -4.71 6.33
C ASN A 246 -3.60 -3.58 5.40
N LEU A 247 -3.69 -3.87 4.10
CA LEU A 247 -4.17 -2.95 3.09
C LEU A 247 -5.58 -3.35 2.62
N PRO A 248 -6.52 -2.41 2.47
CA PRO A 248 -7.83 -2.69 1.93
C PRO A 248 -7.81 -2.62 0.40
N SER A 249 -8.59 -3.46 -0.28
CA SER A 249 -8.95 -3.25 -1.68
C SER A 249 -10.08 -2.21 -1.84
N LEU A 250 -10.88 -2.06 -0.80
CA LEU A 250 -11.92 -1.05 -0.60
C LEU A 250 -12.05 -0.81 0.92
N TYR A 251 -12.39 0.41 1.31
CA TYR A 251 -12.73 0.71 2.70
C TYR A 251 -13.79 1.81 2.74
N GLU A 252 -14.65 1.75 3.76
CA GLU A 252 -15.62 2.82 4.06
C GLU A 252 -15.35 3.30 5.50
N PRO A 253 -15.04 4.59 5.72
CA PRO A 253 -14.95 5.14 7.07
C PRO A 253 -16.32 5.13 7.75
N ALA A 254 -16.32 5.13 9.08
CA ALA A 254 -17.54 5.38 9.85
C ALA A 254 -18.11 6.76 9.45
N ILE A 255 -19.42 6.81 9.23
CA ILE A 255 -20.16 8.03 8.89
C ILE A 255 -20.81 8.69 10.11
N ALA A 256 -20.88 7.95 11.21
CA ALA A 256 -21.31 8.41 12.52
C ALA A 256 -20.78 7.41 13.55
N ASP A 257 -20.36 7.91 14.70
CA ASP A 257 -20.11 7.10 15.88
C ASP A 257 -20.44 7.83 17.18
N SER A 258 -20.76 7.07 18.21
CA SER A 258 -21.10 7.68 19.50
C SER A 258 -21.07 6.60 20.55
N TYR A 259 -21.07 7.00 21.82
CA TYR A 259 -21.25 6.08 22.91
C TYR A 259 -22.28 6.58 23.90
N THR A 260 -22.88 5.64 24.61
CA THR A 260 -23.83 5.92 25.67
C THR A 260 -23.23 5.56 27.01
N LEU A 261 -23.59 6.32 28.04
CA LEU A 261 -23.31 6.03 29.43
C LEU A 261 -24.61 5.77 30.18
N GLY A 262 -24.66 4.67 30.92
CA GLY A 262 -25.78 4.35 31.78
C GLY A 262 -25.79 5.12 33.11
N GLY A 263 -26.76 4.79 33.97
CA GLY A 263 -26.94 5.44 35.28
C GLY A 263 -27.36 6.90 35.17
N GLU A 264 -26.71 7.79 35.93
CA GLU A 264 -27.03 9.22 35.98
C GLU A 264 -26.77 9.95 34.64
N PHE A 265 -25.92 9.37 33.79
CA PHE A 265 -25.54 9.92 32.48
C PHE A 265 -26.45 9.45 31.34
N ALA A 266 -27.52 8.71 31.64
CA ALA A 266 -28.37 8.06 30.62
C ALA A 266 -29.03 9.03 29.62
N ASN A 267 -29.14 10.32 29.95
CA ASN A 267 -29.74 11.34 29.09
C ASN A 267 -28.70 12.23 28.38
N ALA A 268 -27.41 12.02 28.61
CA ALA A 268 -26.35 12.78 27.98
C ALA A 268 -26.00 12.19 26.60
N ASN A 269 -25.63 13.07 25.67
CA ASN A 269 -25.07 12.71 24.38
C ASN A 269 -23.55 12.89 24.42
N TYR A 270 -22.83 12.02 23.72
CA TYR A 270 -21.38 12.01 23.64
C TYR A 270 -20.86 11.87 22.21
N GLY A 271 -21.68 12.24 21.20
CA GLY A 271 -21.29 12.13 19.79
C GLY A 271 -20.08 12.99 19.42
N SER A 272 -19.89 14.13 20.10
CA SER A 272 -18.75 15.03 19.84
C SER A 272 -17.49 14.73 20.66
N GLU A 273 -17.50 13.68 21.48
CA GLU A 273 -16.34 13.36 22.31
C GLU A 273 -15.22 12.76 21.45
N PRO A 274 -13.94 13.13 21.64
CA PRO A 274 -12.84 12.66 20.79
C PRO A 274 -12.50 11.18 20.98
N ARG A 275 -13.23 10.49 21.86
CA ARG A 275 -13.02 9.08 22.18
C ARG A 275 -14.29 8.46 22.75
N MET A 276 -14.64 7.28 22.23
CA MET A 276 -15.73 6.48 22.76
C MET A 276 -15.27 5.53 23.87
N LEU A 277 -16.17 5.22 24.80
CA LEU A 277 -15.94 4.24 25.86
C LEU A 277 -16.88 3.05 25.71
N THR A 278 -16.36 1.85 26.02
CA THR A 278 -17.14 0.61 26.00
C THR A 278 -16.85 -0.25 27.22
N GLN A 279 -17.91 -0.70 27.89
CA GLN A 279 -17.90 -1.48 29.13
C GLN A 279 -19.28 -2.13 29.33
N TYR A 280 -19.34 -3.45 29.51
CA TYR A 280 -20.62 -4.16 29.72
C TYR A 280 -21.35 -3.71 31.00
N GLY A 281 -20.60 -3.20 31.98
CA GLY A 281 -21.01 -2.85 33.33
C GLY A 281 -20.11 -3.54 34.36
N THR A 282 -20.39 -3.34 35.64
CA THR A 282 -19.85 -4.16 36.74
C THR A 282 -20.96 -4.99 37.36
N ASP A 283 -20.61 -6.08 38.05
CA ASP A 283 -21.60 -6.95 38.71
C ASP A 283 -22.49 -6.17 39.69
N ASP A 284 -21.93 -5.13 40.33
CA ASP A 284 -22.62 -4.28 41.31
C ASP A 284 -23.40 -3.11 40.69
N SER A 285 -23.22 -2.83 39.40
CA SER A 285 -23.85 -1.68 38.72
C SER A 285 -24.07 -1.95 37.23
N PRO A 286 -24.89 -2.94 36.86
CA PRO A 286 -25.17 -3.28 35.46
C PRO A 286 -25.82 -2.13 34.69
N GLU A 287 -26.50 -1.21 35.38
CA GLU A 287 -27.11 -0.01 34.81
C GLU A 287 -26.09 1.04 34.37
N LYS A 288 -24.82 0.95 34.79
CA LYS A 288 -23.72 1.86 34.39
C LYS A 288 -22.98 1.41 33.14
N ARG A 289 -23.64 0.61 32.30
CA ARG A 289 -23.10 0.12 31.03
C ARG A 289 -22.65 1.28 30.14
N LYS A 290 -21.54 1.07 29.42
CA LYS A 290 -21.02 1.96 28.37
C LYS A 290 -21.06 1.22 27.05
N THR A 291 -21.71 1.79 26.04
CA THR A 291 -21.85 1.11 24.74
C THR A 291 -21.43 2.04 23.64
N ALA A 292 -20.45 1.63 22.84
CA ALA A 292 -20.03 2.35 21.65
C ALA A 292 -20.83 1.88 20.43
N TYR A 293 -21.08 2.77 19.49
CA TYR A 293 -21.85 2.54 18.27
C TYR A 293 -21.07 3.10 17.08
N PHE A 294 -21.05 2.33 16.00
CA PHE A 294 -20.51 2.76 14.70
C PHE A 294 -21.59 2.62 13.64
N LYS A 295 -21.63 3.54 12.68
CA LYS A 295 -22.44 3.44 11.47
C LYS A 295 -21.55 3.60 10.24
N PHE A 296 -21.77 2.75 9.25
CA PHE A 296 -21.02 2.76 7.99
C PHE A 296 -21.99 2.83 6.82
N LYS A 297 -21.59 3.51 5.75
CA LYS A 297 -22.18 3.26 4.43
C LYS A 297 -21.80 1.86 3.98
N LEU A 298 -22.74 1.21 3.31
CA LEU A 298 -22.48 -0.02 2.58
C LEU A 298 -22.24 0.33 1.11
N PRO A 299 -21.10 -0.04 0.53
CA PRO A 299 -20.88 0.12 -0.90
C PRO A 299 -21.88 -0.76 -1.66
N GLU A 300 -22.21 -0.40 -2.90
CA GLU A 300 -23.04 -1.24 -3.73
C GLU A 300 -22.28 -2.53 -4.09
N GLU A 301 -22.98 -3.68 -4.13
CA GLU A 301 -22.32 -4.96 -4.42
C GLU A 301 -21.57 -4.95 -5.76
N LYS A 302 -22.10 -4.27 -6.77
CA LYS A 302 -21.45 -4.10 -8.08
C LYS A 302 -20.12 -3.33 -8.02
N GLU A 303 -19.89 -2.51 -6.99
CA GLU A 303 -18.61 -1.80 -6.82
C GLU A 303 -17.49 -2.77 -6.41
N LEU A 304 -17.85 -3.97 -5.96
CA LEU A 304 -16.95 -5.05 -5.59
C LEU A 304 -16.64 -5.99 -6.76
N ASP A 305 -17.25 -5.79 -7.92
CA ASP A 305 -16.97 -6.61 -9.10
C ASP A 305 -15.51 -6.48 -9.52
N GLY A 306 -14.80 -7.62 -9.52
CA GLY A 306 -13.36 -7.67 -9.82
C GLY A 306 -12.45 -7.08 -8.74
N VAL A 307 -12.97 -6.78 -7.55
CA VAL A 307 -12.16 -6.27 -6.42
C VAL A 307 -11.52 -7.45 -5.67
N PRO A 308 -10.18 -7.52 -5.57
CA PRO A 308 -9.52 -8.66 -4.94
C PRO A 308 -9.49 -8.51 -3.42
N TYR A 309 -10.46 -9.07 -2.70
CA TYR A 309 -10.46 -9.13 -1.23
C TYR A 309 -10.73 -10.56 -0.72
N ASN A 310 -10.27 -10.90 0.49
CA ASN A 310 -10.45 -12.23 1.09
C ASN A 310 -11.37 -12.27 2.32
N GLY A 311 -11.80 -11.10 2.80
CA GLY A 311 -12.70 -10.98 3.93
C GLY A 311 -13.07 -9.52 4.17
N ILE A 312 -14.11 -9.30 4.97
CA ILE A 312 -14.56 -7.97 5.36
C ILE A 312 -14.48 -7.90 6.88
N PHE A 313 -13.89 -6.83 7.40
CA PHE A 313 -13.62 -6.68 8.82
C PHE A 313 -14.06 -5.31 9.30
N LEU A 314 -14.35 -5.19 10.60
CA LEU A 314 -14.33 -3.90 11.26
C LEU A 314 -12.89 -3.63 11.66
N ARG A 315 -12.29 -2.59 11.07
CA ARG A 315 -10.97 -2.10 11.46
C ARG A 315 -11.14 -0.87 12.33
N PHE A 316 -10.58 -0.87 13.52
CA PHE A 316 -10.78 0.20 14.50
C PHE A 316 -9.53 0.34 15.38
N HIS A 317 -9.31 1.53 15.91
CA HIS A 317 -8.25 1.79 16.86
C HIS A 317 -8.78 1.72 18.29
N SER A 318 -8.11 0.95 19.16
CA SER A 318 -8.57 0.71 20.52
C SER A 318 -7.42 0.55 21.51
N SER A 319 -7.67 0.95 22.76
CA SER A 319 -6.77 0.75 23.89
C SER A 319 -7.56 0.35 25.14
N ASN A 320 -6.91 -0.33 26.08
CA ASN A 320 -7.51 -0.61 27.38
C ASN A 320 -7.42 0.60 28.32
N ILE A 321 -8.38 0.74 29.23
CA ILE A 321 -8.46 1.89 30.16
C ILE A 321 -8.16 1.53 31.60
N ASN A 322 -8.71 0.43 32.09
CA ASN A 322 -8.66 0.08 33.51
C ASN A 322 -7.80 -1.15 33.81
N ASP A 323 -7.08 -1.68 32.82
CA ASP A 323 -6.19 -2.83 32.93
C ASP A 323 -5.22 -2.92 31.74
N ASN A 324 -4.09 -3.60 31.92
CA ASN A 324 -3.13 -3.94 30.89
C ASN A 324 -3.33 -5.35 30.30
N SER A 325 -4.27 -6.15 30.80
CA SER A 325 -4.57 -7.46 30.22
C SER A 325 -5.40 -7.37 28.94
N SER A 326 -5.03 -8.15 27.93
CA SER A 326 -5.81 -8.24 26.69
C SER A 326 -7.21 -8.74 26.96
N HIS A 327 -8.21 -8.12 26.36
CA HIS A 327 -9.60 -8.52 26.54
C HIS A 327 -10.40 -8.44 25.24
N MET A 328 -11.59 -9.01 25.29
CA MET A 328 -12.42 -9.25 24.13
C MET A 328 -13.47 -8.14 23.94
N LEU A 329 -13.40 -7.45 22.81
CA LEU A 329 -14.52 -6.68 22.30
C LEU A 329 -15.48 -7.59 21.55
N ARG A 330 -16.78 -7.39 21.76
CA ARG A 330 -17.86 -8.10 21.07
C ARG A 330 -18.69 -7.10 20.29
N PHE A 331 -18.93 -7.44 19.03
CA PHE A 331 -19.67 -6.63 18.09
C PHE A 331 -21.02 -7.28 17.81
N TYR A 332 -22.06 -6.45 17.78
CA TYR A 332 -23.43 -6.85 17.47
C TYR A 332 -23.96 -5.92 16.39
N GLU A 333 -24.56 -6.48 15.33
CA GLU A 333 -25.33 -5.68 14.38
C GLU A 333 -26.52 -5.05 15.12
N THR A 334 -26.77 -3.77 14.87
CA THR A 334 -27.88 -3.03 15.48
C THR A 334 -28.56 -2.11 14.46
N SER A 335 -29.65 -1.46 14.88
CA SER A 335 -30.40 -0.53 14.02
C SER A 335 -29.52 0.60 13.50
N THR A 336 -29.73 1.02 12.27
CA THR A 336 -29.14 2.25 11.68
C THR A 336 -29.91 3.52 12.06
N GLU A 337 -31.12 3.36 12.61
CA GLU A 337 -32.03 4.44 13.03
C GLU A 337 -31.59 5.06 14.35
N TRP A 338 -30.44 5.74 14.33
CA TRP A 338 -29.95 6.58 15.40
C TRP A 338 -29.12 7.73 14.84
N ASP A 339 -28.92 8.77 15.62
CA ASP A 339 -28.23 9.97 15.18
C ASP A 339 -27.15 10.36 16.20
N GLU A 340 -25.95 10.65 15.71
CA GLU A 340 -24.76 10.95 16.50
C GLU A 340 -24.94 12.15 17.44
N GLU A 341 -25.67 13.18 17.00
CA GLU A 341 -25.89 14.41 17.76
C GLU A 341 -26.93 14.23 18.88
N THR A 342 -27.74 13.16 18.80
CA THR A 342 -28.87 12.97 19.73
C THR A 342 -28.88 11.63 20.44
N LEU A 343 -27.90 10.75 20.18
CA LEU A 343 -27.81 9.44 20.83
C LEU A 343 -27.62 9.61 22.33
N THR A 344 -28.46 8.93 23.10
CA THR A 344 -28.40 8.80 24.56
C THR A 344 -28.71 7.36 24.93
N GLN A 345 -28.47 6.95 26.17
CA GLN A 345 -28.85 5.59 26.59
C GLN A 345 -30.37 5.32 26.47
N ARG A 346 -31.21 6.36 26.46
CA ARG A 346 -32.68 6.24 26.40
C ARG A 346 -33.23 5.93 25.02
N ASN A 347 -32.59 6.44 23.96
CA ASN A 347 -33.02 6.26 22.58
C ASN A 347 -32.07 5.35 21.78
N ALA A 348 -30.96 4.91 22.37
CA ALA A 348 -30.00 4.07 21.68
C ALA A 348 -30.61 2.72 21.26
N PRO A 349 -30.25 2.24 20.05
CA PRO A 349 -30.60 0.89 19.63
C PRO A 349 -30.13 -0.16 20.63
N ALA A 350 -30.92 -1.22 20.77
CA ALA A 350 -30.56 -2.32 21.65
C ALA A 350 -29.18 -2.89 21.28
N CYS A 351 -28.32 -3.00 22.28
CA CYS A 351 -26.99 -3.61 22.13
C CYS A 351 -26.91 -4.92 22.90
N GLY A 352 -27.07 -6.01 22.17
CA GLY A 352 -27.19 -7.36 22.73
C GLY A 352 -28.16 -8.16 21.87
N GLY A 353 -27.75 -9.34 21.46
CA GLY A 353 -28.46 -10.13 20.44
C GLY A 353 -27.50 -11.14 19.82
N ARG A 354 -27.62 -11.40 18.52
CA ARG A 354 -26.65 -12.24 17.80
C ARG A 354 -25.32 -11.50 17.69
N GLN A 355 -24.32 -11.95 18.45
CA GLN A 355 -22.94 -11.50 18.26
C GLN A 355 -22.52 -11.82 16.82
N VAL A 356 -22.03 -10.83 16.10
CA VAL A 356 -21.64 -10.98 14.70
C VAL A 356 -20.13 -11.04 14.51
N SER A 357 -19.36 -10.49 15.46
CA SER A 357 -17.91 -10.54 15.45
C SER A 357 -17.35 -10.27 16.84
N ARG A 358 -16.03 -10.48 16.99
CA ARG A 358 -15.27 -10.16 18.18
C ARG A 358 -13.83 -9.79 17.82
N SER A 359 -13.10 -9.17 18.73
CA SER A 359 -11.69 -8.84 18.54
C SER A 359 -10.94 -8.77 19.86
N TRP A 360 -9.69 -9.24 19.87
CA TRP A 360 -8.78 -9.06 21.00
C TRP A 360 -8.13 -7.68 20.95
N VAL A 361 -8.32 -6.88 21.99
CA VAL A 361 -7.62 -5.62 22.20
C VAL A 361 -6.53 -5.78 23.25
N GLY A 362 -5.40 -5.11 23.02
CA GLY A 362 -4.25 -5.11 23.94
C GLY A 362 -4.22 -3.86 24.82
N ALA A 363 -3.20 -3.76 25.67
CA ALA A 363 -3.03 -2.61 26.56
C ALA A 363 -2.84 -1.29 25.79
N ASN A 364 -2.06 -1.31 24.72
CA ASN A 364 -1.69 -0.14 23.95
C ASN A 364 -2.75 0.23 22.90
N GLY A 365 -2.80 1.51 22.52
CA GLY A 365 -3.60 1.99 21.40
C GLY A 365 -3.03 1.51 20.08
N ASP A 366 -3.72 0.57 19.44
CA ASP A 366 -3.36 0.06 18.12
C ASP A 366 -4.61 -0.13 17.26
N TYR A 367 -4.42 -0.15 15.94
CA TYR A 367 -5.44 -0.68 15.04
C TYR A 367 -5.60 -2.19 15.20
N ARG A 368 -6.86 -2.63 15.24
CA ARG A 368 -7.27 -4.03 15.28
C ARG A 368 -8.28 -4.29 14.17
N ASN A 369 -8.26 -5.52 13.65
CA ASN A 369 -9.34 -6.03 12.83
C ASN A 369 -10.22 -6.93 13.72
N SER A 370 -11.52 -6.93 13.47
CA SER A 370 -12.44 -7.92 14.02
C SER A 370 -12.21 -9.30 13.40
N GLU A 371 -12.96 -10.31 13.85
CA GLU A 371 -13.20 -11.50 13.03
C GLU A 371 -14.00 -11.13 11.77
N ASP A 372 -13.95 -11.99 10.75
CA ASP A 372 -14.56 -11.76 9.44
C ASP A 372 -16.09 -11.61 9.54
N ILE A 373 -16.62 -10.51 9.00
CA ILE A 373 -18.03 -10.15 8.96
C ILE A 373 -18.63 -10.23 7.55
N SER A 374 -17.95 -10.87 6.59
CA SER A 374 -18.41 -10.98 5.20
C SER A 374 -19.85 -11.48 5.07
N ASN A 375 -20.24 -12.47 5.89
CA ASN A 375 -21.60 -13.01 5.88
C ASN A 375 -22.64 -12.02 6.41
N VAL A 376 -22.26 -11.13 7.32
CA VAL A 376 -23.12 -10.06 7.84
C VAL A 376 -23.38 -9.03 6.74
N ILE A 377 -22.33 -8.62 6.03
CA ILE A 377 -22.44 -7.66 4.94
C ILE A 377 -23.25 -8.22 3.78
N LYS A 378 -23.02 -9.47 3.39
CA LYS A 378 -23.85 -10.16 2.37
C LYS A 378 -25.31 -10.24 2.78
N ALA A 379 -25.59 -10.54 4.04
CA ALA A 379 -26.96 -10.52 4.56
C ALA A 379 -27.56 -9.12 4.48
N ALA A 380 -26.81 -8.05 4.79
CA ALA A 380 -27.28 -6.68 4.69
C ALA A 380 -27.61 -6.27 3.25
N TRP A 381 -26.78 -6.63 2.25
CA TRP A 381 -27.11 -6.40 0.85
C TRP A 381 -28.35 -7.17 0.39
N ALA A 382 -28.54 -8.40 0.84
CA ALA A 382 -29.71 -9.22 0.48
C ALA A 382 -31.05 -8.60 0.94
N ARG A 383 -31.02 -7.76 1.98
CA ARG A 383 -32.18 -6.97 2.46
C ARG A 383 -32.20 -5.53 1.90
N GLY A 384 -31.34 -5.21 0.93
CA GLY A 384 -31.28 -3.90 0.27
C GLY A 384 -30.74 -2.77 1.15
N ALA A 385 -30.00 -3.10 2.22
CA ALA A 385 -29.45 -2.11 3.12
C ALA A 385 -28.37 -1.26 2.42
N ARG A 386 -28.37 0.04 2.71
CA ARG A 386 -27.35 1.01 2.26
C ARG A 386 -26.43 1.48 3.36
N GLU A 387 -26.77 1.13 4.59
CA GLU A 387 -26.01 1.42 5.79
C GLU A 387 -26.03 0.19 6.69
N ILE A 388 -25.03 0.09 7.54
CA ILE A 388 -24.97 -0.91 8.60
C ILE A 388 -24.46 -0.25 9.88
N SER A 389 -24.98 -0.71 11.01
CA SER A 389 -24.53 -0.23 12.31
C SER A 389 -24.14 -1.39 13.21
N PHE A 390 -23.12 -1.15 14.02
CA PHE A 390 -22.64 -2.09 15.02
C PHE A 390 -22.57 -1.38 16.36
N CYS A 391 -22.99 -2.07 17.41
CA CYS A 391 -22.66 -1.69 18.76
C CYS A 391 -21.57 -2.60 19.33
N VAL A 392 -20.78 -2.06 20.25
CA VAL A 392 -19.59 -2.72 20.81
C VAL A 392 -19.65 -2.71 22.32
N THR A 393 -19.41 -3.87 22.91
CA THR A 393 -19.25 -4.05 24.36
C THR A 393 -18.02 -4.90 24.66
N THR A 394 -17.53 -4.84 25.89
CA THR A 394 -16.43 -5.68 26.39
C THR A 394 -16.92 -6.66 27.47
N ASN A 395 -16.03 -7.27 28.24
CA ASN A 395 -16.34 -8.11 29.39
C ASN A 395 -16.79 -7.26 30.61
N TYR A 396 -17.42 -7.90 31.60
CA TYR A 396 -17.68 -7.30 32.91
C TYR A 396 -16.39 -6.78 33.55
N GLY A 397 -16.46 -5.60 34.16
CA GLY A 397 -15.34 -4.96 34.85
C GLY A 397 -14.17 -4.55 33.96
N LYS A 398 -14.27 -4.73 32.62
CA LYS A 398 -13.29 -4.23 31.66
C LYS A 398 -13.81 -2.97 30.99
N GLU A 399 -12.90 -2.05 30.70
CA GLU A 399 -13.20 -0.85 29.96
C GLU A 399 -12.15 -0.65 28.87
N ALA A 400 -12.63 -0.41 27.66
CA ALA A 400 -11.80 -0.05 26.52
C ALA A 400 -12.27 1.28 25.94
N ALA A 401 -11.32 1.92 25.27
CA ALA A 401 -11.58 3.06 24.45
C ALA A 401 -11.51 2.72 22.97
N LEU A 402 -12.28 3.46 22.20
CA LEU A 402 -12.34 3.39 20.75
C LEU A 402 -12.20 4.80 20.20
N SER A 403 -11.43 4.93 19.13
CA SER A 403 -11.32 6.19 18.39
C SER A 403 -12.61 6.51 17.64
N THR A 404 -12.88 7.80 17.44
CA THR A 404 -14.02 8.30 16.66
C THR A 404 -13.65 8.59 15.21
N HIS A 405 -14.65 8.83 14.38
CA HIS A 405 -14.51 9.05 12.95
C HIS A 405 -13.87 10.41 12.62
N GLU A 406 -13.90 11.36 13.56
CA GLU A 406 -13.19 12.65 13.47
C GLU A 406 -11.74 12.58 13.96
N SER A 407 -11.35 11.47 14.62
CA SER A 407 -9.98 11.29 15.07
C SER A 407 -9.02 10.98 13.90
N GLU A 408 -7.71 11.04 14.16
CA GLU A 408 -6.69 10.59 13.22
C GLU A 408 -6.77 9.08 12.91
N TYR A 409 -7.50 8.32 13.76
CA TYR A 409 -7.58 6.87 13.69
C TYR A 409 -9.03 6.35 13.60
N PRO A 410 -9.78 6.73 12.55
CA PRO A 410 -11.19 6.40 12.46
C PRO A 410 -11.41 4.89 12.26
N ALA A 411 -12.62 4.42 12.57
CA ALA A 411 -13.02 3.06 12.25
C ALA A 411 -13.40 2.93 10.76
N PHE A 412 -13.20 1.73 10.22
CA PHE A 412 -13.49 1.39 8.83
C PHE A 412 -14.25 0.07 8.72
N LEU A 413 -15.20 0.02 7.78
CA LEU A 413 -15.56 -1.22 7.12
C LEU A 413 -14.45 -1.55 6.11
N PHE A 414 -13.72 -2.63 6.36
CA PHE A 414 -12.42 -2.88 5.77
C PHE A 414 -12.43 -4.15 4.90
N PHE A 415 -12.37 -3.99 3.57
CA PHE A 415 -12.33 -5.10 2.62
C PHE A 415 -10.88 -5.50 2.41
N ASN A 416 -10.40 -6.45 3.23
CA ASN A 416 -8.98 -6.79 3.30
C ASN A 416 -8.46 -7.32 1.95
N SER A 417 -7.45 -6.64 1.41
CA SER A 417 -6.84 -7.04 0.14
C SER A 417 -6.29 -8.45 0.24
N GLN A 418 -6.50 -9.23 -0.81
CA GLN A 418 -5.76 -10.46 -0.99
C GLN A 418 -4.26 -10.14 -1.06
N GLN A 419 -3.46 -10.85 -0.27
CA GLN A 419 -2.01 -10.78 -0.29
C GLN A 419 -1.46 -12.12 -0.76
N LYS A 420 -0.50 -12.10 -1.70
CA LYS A 420 0.27 -13.27 -2.10
C LYS A 420 1.34 -13.55 -1.04
N ALA A 421 1.63 -14.83 -0.81
CA ALA A 421 2.75 -15.20 0.02
C ALA A 421 4.03 -14.65 -0.61
N THR A 422 4.73 -13.77 0.10
CA THR A 422 6.09 -13.39 -0.27
C THR A 422 7.02 -14.56 0.04
N ALA A 423 7.97 -14.86 -0.85
CA ALA A 423 9.17 -15.58 -0.42
C ALA A 423 9.74 -14.83 0.80
N PRO A 424 10.22 -15.53 1.84
CA PRO A 424 10.80 -14.86 3.00
C PRO A 424 11.86 -13.87 2.52
N ALA A 425 11.87 -12.67 3.10
CA ALA A 425 12.98 -11.77 2.90
C ALA A 425 14.22 -12.47 3.47
N GLU A 426 15.10 -12.96 2.60
CA GLU A 426 16.47 -13.23 3.03
C GLU A 426 17.10 -11.86 3.32
N ASP A 427 17.14 -11.52 4.61
CA ASP A 427 17.82 -10.34 5.14
C ASP A 427 19.25 -10.24 4.59
#